data_AF-A0AAU2LC23-F1
#
_entry.id   AF-A0AAU2LC23-F1
#
_cell.length_a   1.000
_cell.length_b   1.000
_cell.length_c   1.000
_cell.angle_alpha   90.00
_cell.angle_beta   90.00
_cell.angle_gamma   90.00
#
_symmetry.space_group_name_H-M   'P 1'
#
loop_
_entity.id
_entity.type
_entity.pdbx_description
1 polymer ?
#
loop_
_entity_poly.entity_id
_entity_poly.type
_entity_poly.pdbx_seq_one_letter_code
_entity_poly.pdbx_strand_id
1 'polypeptide(L)'
;MDPHELAERRRELETYWESEGGFRERLLIEMVPLPTVSEQAVIDKRLIVGTEDPELRKVAEQFAGYFKRELRFDFVPFTADDFADGDEVLLINSRKVIMLSPVACGAVGFNRRENCLRWVWVHPFERGTGLMGHVWDILERRYGNEFWIETPVSPPMQKFLQSREVDMSRWGGPSPGH
;
A
#
# COMPACT_ATOMS: atom_id res chain seq x y z
N MET A 1 -20.04 20.16 17.33
CA MET A 1 -19.69 20.23 15.90
C MET A 1 -20.45 21.42 15.33
N ASP A 2 -19.74 22.36 14.74
CA ASP A 2 -20.26 23.66 14.31
C ASP A 2 -21.23 23.49 13.11
N PRO A 3 -22.41 24.13 13.09
CA PRO A 3 -23.31 24.15 11.93
C PRO A 3 -22.63 24.56 10.61
N HIS A 4 -21.61 25.41 10.66
CA HIS A 4 -20.84 25.82 9.49
C HIS A 4 -19.96 24.68 8.95
N GLU A 5 -19.29 23.93 9.84
CA GLU A 5 -18.51 22.73 9.50
C GLU A 5 -19.38 21.63 8.86
N LEU A 6 -20.63 21.50 9.30
CA LEU A 6 -21.61 20.54 8.75
C LEU A 6 -22.06 20.93 7.35
N ALA A 7 -22.23 22.22 7.07
CA ALA A 7 -22.62 22.74 5.77
C ALA A 7 -21.47 22.64 4.76
N GLU A 8 -20.23 22.88 5.20
CA GLU A 8 -19.03 22.73 4.39
C GLU A 8 -18.77 21.27 4.03
N ARG A 9 -18.83 20.35 5.01
CA ARG A 9 -18.77 18.90 4.76
C ARG A 9 -19.87 18.40 3.84
N ARG A 10 -21.08 18.96 3.92
CA ARG A 10 -22.20 18.57 3.04
C ARG A 10 -21.95 18.99 1.59
N ARG A 11 -21.42 20.21 1.36
CA ARG A 11 -21.01 20.65 0.01
C ARG A 11 -19.84 19.87 -0.54
N GLU A 12 -18.85 19.53 0.29
CA GLU A 12 -17.74 18.66 -0.12
C GLU A 12 -18.28 17.28 -0.55
N LEU A 13 -19.16 16.67 0.25
CA LEU A 13 -19.78 15.38 -0.07
C LEU A 13 -20.61 15.42 -1.36
N GLU A 14 -21.39 16.48 -1.58
CA GLU A 14 -22.21 16.66 -2.78
C GLU A 14 -21.33 16.86 -4.04
N THR A 15 -20.27 17.65 -3.93
CA THR A 15 -19.33 17.89 -5.05
C THR A 15 -18.51 16.62 -5.39
N TYR A 16 -18.21 15.79 -4.39
CA TYR A 16 -17.53 14.49 -4.57
C TYR A 16 -18.45 13.36 -5.08
N TRP A 17 -19.78 13.52 -4.99
CA TRP A 17 -20.75 12.49 -5.33
C TRP A 17 -20.98 12.35 -6.85
N GLU A 18 -20.88 13.44 -7.60
CA GLU A 18 -21.31 13.50 -9.02
C GLU A 18 -20.18 13.39 -10.07
N SER A 19 -18.90 13.35 -9.68
CA SER A 19 -17.79 13.21 -10.64
C SER A 19 -17.70 11.79 -11.23
N GLU A 20 -17.35 11.64 -12.51
CA GLU A 20 -16.84 10.35 -13.05
C GLU A 20 -15.55 9.96 -12.29
N GLY A 21 -15.52 8.78 -11.66
CA GLY A 21 -14.52 8.41 -10.64
C GLY A 21 -14.89 8.84 -9.19
N GLY A 22 -16.15 9.24 -8.99
CA GLY A 22 -16.74 9.67 -7.73
C GLY A 22 -16.98 8.53 -6.75
N PHE A 23 -17.37 8.91 -5.52
CA PHE A 23 -17.43 8.11 -4.30
C PHE A 23 -18.04 6.69 -4.43
N ARG A 24 -18.92 6.42 -5.41
CA ARG A 24 -19.46 5.08 -5.70
C ARG A 24 -18.41 4.03 -6.07
N GLU A 25 -17.34 4.38 -6.79
CA GLU A 25 -16.22 3.46 -7.05
C GLU A 25 -15.29 3.31 -5.83
N ARG A 26 -15.22 4.34 -4.97
CA ARG A 26 -14.40 4.35 -3.74
C ARG A 26 -15.06 3.60 -2.58
N LEU A 27 -16.38 3.37 -2.64
CA LEU A 27 -17.14 2.59 -1.68
C LEU A 27 -16.86 1.07 -1.75
N LEU A 28 -16.13 0.59 -2.75
CA LEU A 28 -15.70 -0.81 -2.88
C LEU A 28 -14.25 -1.04 -2.45
N ILE A 29 -13.59 -0.05 -1.85
CA ILE A 29 -12.25 -0.22 -1.30
C ILE A 29 -12.38 -0.86 0.08
N GLU A 30 -12.06 -2.15 0.15
CA GLU A 30 -12.23 -2.94 1.37
C GLU A 30 -10.96 -2.94 2.20
N MET A 31 -11.15 -3.01 3.51
CA MET A 31 -10.15 -3.55 4.44
C MET A 31 -10.53 -4.98 4.74
N VAL A 32 -9.55 -5.88 4.78
CA VAL A 32 -9.80 -7.32 4.84
C VAL A 32 -9.41 -7.85 6.22
N PRO A 33 -10.37 -8.30 7.05
CA PRO A 33 -10.06 -9.02 8.27
C PRO A 33 -9.35 -10.33 7.96
N LEU A 34 -8.32 -10.65 8.72
CA LEU A 34 -7.49 -11.84 8.52
C LEU A 34 -7.57 -12.77 9.74
N PRO A 35 -8.69 -13.50 9.93
CA PRO A 35 -8.92 -14.30 11.12
C PRO A 35 -8.01 -15.53 11.25
N THR A 36 -7.39 -15.97 10.15
CA THR A 36 -6.57 -17.19 10.08
C THR A 36 -5.07 -16.92 10.15
N VAL A 37 -4.66 -15.65 10.20
CA VAL A 37 -3.23 -15.28 10.23
C VAL A 37 -2.61 -15.67 11.56
N SER A 38 -1.54 -16.46 11.48
CA SER A 38 -0.70 -16.78 12.63
C SER A 38 0.10 -15.56 13.10
N GLU A 39 0.33 -15.44 14.41
CA GLU A 39 1.20 -14.42 15.00
C GLU A 39 2.62 -14.45 14.41
N GLN A 40 3.14 -15.61 14.00
CA GLN A 40 4.48 -15.72 13.41
C GLN A 40 4.60 -15.06 12.03
N ALA A 41 3.47 -14.90 11.31
CA ALA A 41 3.46 -14.20 10.03
C ALA A 41 3.49 -12.68 10.21
N VAL A 42 3.30 -12.16 11.43
CA VAL A 42 3.20 -10.73 11.72
C VAL A 42 4.56 -10.16 12.12
N ILE A 43 5.05 -9.19 11.35
CA ILE A 43 6.27 -8.44 11.60
C ILE A 43 5.88 -7.09 12.23
N ASP A 44 6.43 -6.82 13.42
CA ASP A 44 6.27 -5.56 14.17
C ASP A 44 4.81 -5.08 14.29
N LYS A 45 3.84 -6.01 14.33
CA LYS A 45 2.39 -5.75 14.39
C LYS A 45 1.81 -4.97 13.19
N ARG A 46 2.61 -4.74 12.14
CA ARG A 46 2.28 -3.81 11.04
C ARG A 46 2.37 -4.45 9.67
N LEU A 47 3.24 -5.42 9.47
CA LEU A 47 3.34 -6.15 8.22
C LEU A 47 3.02 -7.61 8.46
N ILE A 48 2.39 -8.24 7.48
CA ILE A 48 2.02 -9.66 7.51
C ILE A 48 2.62 -10.29 6.27
N VAL A 49 3.46 -11.31 6.43
CA VAL A 49 4.09 -12.01 5.31
C VAL A 49 3.01 -12.81 4.57
N GLY A 50 2.74 -12.44 3.32
CA GLY A 50 1.70 -13.05 2.49
C GLY A 50 2.22 -13.98 1.40
N THR A 51 3.53 -13.97 1.12
CA THR A 51 4.12 -14.64 -0.06
C THR A 51 3.82 -16.11 -0.17
N GLU A 52 3.90 -16.86 0.93
CA GLU A 52 3.72 -18.33 0.92
C GLU A 52 2.25 -18.75 1.08
N ASP A 53 1.34 -17.83 1.41
CA ASP A 53 -0.07 -18.13 1.67
C ASP A 53 -0.93 -17.68 0.47
N PRO A 54 -1.54 -18.62 -0.29
CA PRO A 54 -2.35 -18.28 -1.45
C PRO A 54 -3.53 -17.34 -1.14
N GLU A 55 -4.14 -17.46 0.03
CA GLU A 55 -5.27 -16.60 0.41
C GLU A 55 -4.79 -15.18 0.71
N LEU A 56 -3.64 -15.03 1.37
CA LEU A 56 -3.04 -13.71 1.59
C LEU A 56 -2.54 -13.07 0.28
N ARG A 57 -2.05 -13.86 -0.67
CA ARG A 57 -1.71 -13.36 -2.01
C ARG A 57 -2.94 -12.82 -2.75
N LYS A 58 -4.10 -13.48 -2.66
CA LYS A 58 -5.35 -12.95 -3.24
C LYS A 58 -5.76 -11.61 -2.62
N VAL A 59 -5.58 -11.45 -1.32
CA VAL A 59 -5.81 -10.16 -0.64
C VAL A 59 -4.85 -9.09 -1.18
N ALA A 60 -3.58 -9.43 -1.42
CA ALA A 60 -2.62 -8.50 -2.01
C ALA A 60 -2.97 -8.14 -3.46
N GLU A 61 -3.41 -9.10 -4.28
CA GLU A 61 -3.91 -8.85 -5.64
C GLU A 61 -5.11 -7.89 -5.64
N GLN A 62 -6.02 -8.02 -4.67
CA GLN A 62 -7.11 -7.05 -4.49
C GLN A 62 -6.58 -5.64 -4.26
N PHE A 63 -5.55 -5.47 -3.42
CA PHE A 63 -4.89 -4.18 -3.20
C PHE A 63 -4.11 -3.69 -4.43
N ALA A 64 -3.48 -4.58 -5.20
CA ALA A 64 -2.85 -4.25 -6.48
C ALA A 64 -3.89 -3.74 -7.49
N GLY A 65 -5.10 -4.31 -7.47
CA GLY A 65 -6.24 -3.82 -8.24
C GLY A 65 -6.69 -2.41 -7.84
N TYR A 66 -6.74 -2.10 -6.54
CA TYR A 66 -7.01 -0.72 -6.08
C TYR A 66 -5.89 0.24 -6.49
N PHE A 67 -4.63 -0.16 -6.36
CA PHE A 67 -3.47 0.60 -6.82
C PHE A 67 -3.61 0.96 -8.31
N LYS A 68 -3.91 -0.03 -9.16
CA LYS A 68 -4.12 0.17 -10.59
C LYS A 68 -5.22 1.19 -10.86
N ARG A 69 -6.39 1.03 -10.23
CA ARG A 69 -7.54 1.93 -10.42
C ARG A 69 -7.24 3.36 -9.97
N GLU A 70 -6.60 3.51 -8.82
CA GLU A 70 -6.29 4.81 -8.23
C GLU A 70 -5.24 5.59 -9.03
N LEU A 71 -4.20 4.90 -9.49
CA LEU A 71 -3.09 5.53 -10.19
C LEU A 71 -3.19 5.47 -11.72
N ARG A 72 -4.25 4.82 -12.24
CA ARG A 72 -4.52 4.65 -13.68
C ARG A 72 -3.35 4.00 -14.44
N PHE A 73 -2.70 3.01 -13.83
CA PHE A 73 -1.69 2.20 -14.50
C PHE A 73 -2.35 1.26 -15.52
N ASP A 74 -1.63 0.94 -16.59
CA ASP A 74 -2.13 0.03 -17.64
C ASP A 74 -2.25 -1.41 -17.12
N PHE A 75 -1.37 -1.80 -16.20
CA PHE A 75 -1.24 -3.17 -15.69
C PHE A 75 -1.43 -3.25 -14.17
N VAL A 76 -1.84 -4.42 -13.69
CA VAL A 76 -1.90 -4.72 -12.25
C VAL A 76 -0.47 -5.08 -11.83
N PRO A 77 0.09 -4.48 -10.75
CA PRO A 77 1.48 -4.71 -10.39
C PRO A 77 1.74 -6.07 -9.72
N PHE A 78 0.70 -6.84 -9.43
CA PHE A 78 0.80 -8.15 -8.78
C PHE A 78 -0.44 -9.01 -9.03
N THR A 79 -0.23 -10.29 -9.28
CA THR A 79 -1.29 -11.32 -9.45
C THR A 79 -0.97 -12.48 -8.52
N ALA A 80 -1.95 -13.04 -7.81
CA ALA A 80 -1.68 -14.05 -6.78
C ALA A 80 -1.04 -15.35 -7.31
N ASP A 81 -1.29 -15.67 -8.59
CA ASP A 81 -0.86 -16.89 -9.25
C ASP A 81 0.33 -16.68 -10.22
N ASP A 82 0.77 -15.43 -10.42
CA ASP A 82 1.82 -15.06 -11.38
C ASP A 82 2.73 -13.99 -10.78
N PHE A 83 3.74 -14.43 -10.03
CA PHE A 83 4.78 -13.59 -9.43
C PHE A 83 6.16 -14.17 -9.71
N ALA A 84 7.15 -13.28 -9.85
CA ALA A 84 8.50 -13.63 -10.29
C ALA A 84 9.32 -14.26 -9.15
N ASP A 85 10.43 -14.92 -9.54
CA ASP A 85 11.43 -15.39 -8.57
C ASP A 85 11.94 -14.21 -7.70
N GLY A 86 11.91 -14.40 -6.39
CA GLY A 86 12.28 -13.39 -5.41
C GLY A 86 11.19 -12.36 -5.10
N ASP A 87 10.02 -12.40 -5.73
CA ASP A 87 8.90 -11.54 -5.33
C ASP A 87 8.39 -11.92 -3.93
N GLU A 88 8.19 -10.92 -3.11
CA GLU A 88 7.65 -11.00 -1.77
C GLU A 88 6.49 -10.02 -1.65
N VAL A 89 5.40 -10.48 -1.02
CA VAL A 89 4.23 -9.65 -0.75
C VAL A 89 3.96 -9.57 0.74
N LEU A 90 3.77 -8.34 1.22
CA LEU A 90 3.51 -8.05 2.62
C LEU A 90 2.19 -7.30 2.72
N LEU A 91 1.25 -7.79 3.53
CA LEU A 91 0.01 -7.06 3.82
C LEU A 91 0.25 -6.06 4.96
N ILE A 92 -0.36 -4.89 4.85
CA ILE A 92 -0.23 -3.81 5.83
C ILE A 92 -1.39 -3.90 6.82
N ASN A 93 -1.10 -4.15 8.08
CA ASN A 93 -2.10 -4.18 9.14
C ASN A 93 -2.55 -2.76 9.55
N SER A 94 -3.86 -2.60 9.68
CA SER A 94 -4.53 -1.34 10.05
C SER A 94 -4.06 -0.81 11.41
N ARG A 95 -3.99 0.52 11.53
CA ARG A 95 -3.78 1.22 12.80
C ARG A 95 -5.08 1.67 13.43
N LYS A 96 -6.06 2.04 12.61
CA LYS A 96 -7.32 2.63 13.06
C LYS A 96 -8.38 1.59 13.41
N VAL A 97 -8.31 0.40 12.81
CA VAL A 97 -9.25 -0.69 13.06
C VAL A 97 -8.61 -1.66 14.04
N ILE A 98 -9.18 -1.72 15.25
CA ILE A 98 -8.74 -2.63 16.31
C ILE A 98 -9.77 -3.75 16.43
N MET A 99 -9.36 -4.97 16.08
CA MET A 99 -10.16 -6.18 16.22
C MET A 99 -9.33 -7.30 16.87
N LEU A 100 -9.96 -8.44 17.16
CA LEU A 100 -9.27 -9.63 17.66
C LEU A 100 -8.30 -10.23 16.64
N SER A 101 -8.58 -10.05 15.35
CA SER A 101 -7.70 -10.43 14.24
C SER A 101 -7.11 -9.21 13.54
N PRO A 102 -5.93 -9.35 12.89
CA PRO A 102 -5.39 -8.32 12.03
C PRO A 102 -6.36 -7.92 10.91
N VAL A 103 -6.27 -6.67 10.48
CA VAL A 103 -7.08 -6.12 9.39
C VAL A 103 -6.14 -5.55 8.34
N ALA A 104 -6.04 -6.21 7.19
CA ALA A 104 -5.25 -5.69 6.10
C ALA A 104 -5.90 -4.45 5.50
N CYS A 105 -5.10 -3.41 5.33
CA CYS A 105 -5.51 -2.11 4.80
C CYS A 105 -4.58 -1.65 3.67
N GLY A 106 -3.85 -2.59 3.07
CA GLY A 106 -2.89 -2.30 2.02
C GLY A 106 -1.90 -3.43 1.83
N ALA A 107 -0.99 -3.24 0.88
CA ALA A 107 0.06 -4.20 0.59
C ALA A 107 1.32 -3.51 0.04
N VAL A 108 2.42 -4.24 0.16
CA VAL A 108 3.73 -3.93 -0.39
C VAL A 108 4.14 -5.10 -1.27
N GLY A 109 4.53 -4.83 -2.52
CA GLY A 109 5.25 -5.77 -3.37
C GLY A 109 6.72 -5.41 -3.43
N PHE A 110 7.58 -6.37 -3.12
CA PHE A 110 9.02 -6.21 -3.07
C PHE A 110 9.70 -7.35 -3.82
N ASN A 111 10.72 -7.09 -4.62
CA ASN A 111 11.55 -8.14 -5.19
C ASN A 111 12.87 -8.24 -4.41
N ARG A 112 13.08 -9.34 -3.69
CA ARG A 112 14.26 -9.58 -2.87
C ARG A 112 15.54 -9.78 -3.67
N ARG A 113 15.41 -10.38 -4.85
CA ARG A 113 16.56 -10.70 -5.71
C ARG A 113 17.14 -9.44 -6.34
N GLU A 114 16.28 -8.51 -6.74
CA GLU A 114 16.63 -7.22 -7.29
C GLU A 114 16.84 -6.14 -6.21
N ASN A 115 16.48 -6.45 -4.96
CA ASN A 115 16.42 -5.51 -3.85
C ASN A 115 15.59 -4.25 -4.18
N CYS A 116 14.34 -4.47 -4.60
CA CYS A 116 13.48 -3.46 -5.20
C CYS A 116 12.11 -3.40 -4.53
N LEU A 117 11.67 -2.19 -4.16
CA LEU A 117 10.28 -1.89 -3.85
C LEU A 117 9.52 -1.63 -5.16
N ARG A 118 8.71 -2.60 -5.59
CA ARG A 118 7.95 -2.54 -6.85
C ARG A 118 6.70 -1.69 -6.73
N TRP A 119 5.93 -1.91 -5.67
CA TRP A 119 4.71 -1.14 -5.43
C TRP A 119 4.33 -1.13 -3.96
N VAL A 120 3.60 -0.09 -3.58
CA VAL A 120 2.96 0.00 -2.27
C VAL A 120 1.62 0.69 -2.43
N TRP A 121 0.61 0.15 -1.76
CA TRP A 121 -0.69 0.77 -1.68
C TRP A 121 -1.21 0.73 -0.26
N VAL A 122 -1.73 1.86 0.19
CA VAL A 122 -2.34 2.04 1.51
C VAL A 122 -3.74 2.59 1.34
N HIS A 123 -4.69 1.97 2.03
CA HIS A 123 -6.08 2.35 2.04
C HIS A 123 -6.26 3.84 2.39
N PRO A 124 -7.09 4.62 1.65
CA PRO A 124 -7.27 6.05 1.88
C PRO A 124 -7.57 6.44 3.33
N PHE A 125 -8.43 5.66 4.02
CA PHE A 125 -8.74 5.85 5.43
C PHE A 125 -7.51 5.79 6.37
N GLU A 126 -6.45 5.09 6.01
CA GLU A 126 -5.22 4.95 6.81
C GLU A 126 -4.14 5.97 6.47
N ARG A 127 -4.38 6.83 5.46
CA ARG A 127 -3.42 7.88 5.09
C ARG A 127 -3.41 9.01 6.12
N GLY A 128 -2.29 9.71 6.21
CA GLY A 128 -2.09 10.81 7.16
C GLY A 128 -1.96 10.36 8.64
N THR A 129 -1.89 9.06 8.90
CA THR A 129 -1.79 8.49 10.27
C THR A 129 -0.35 8.21 10.71
N GLY A 130 0.63 8.42 9.81
CA GLY A 130 1.99 7.94 9.98
C GLY A 130 2.17 6.43 9.77
N LEU A 131 1.11 5.68 9.40
CA LEU A 131 1.21 4.23 9.12
C LEU A 131 2.34 3.91 8.12
N MET A 132 2.37 4.61 6.98
CA MET A 132 3.39 4.38 5.96
C MET A 132 4.81 4.65 6.48
N GLY A 133 4.96 5.59 7.42
CA GLY A 133 6.23 5.83 8.07
C GLY A 133 6.73 4.62 8.85
N HIS A 134 5.88 4.00 9.66
CA HIS A 134 6.25 2.78 10.38
C HIS A 134 6.50 1.59 9.44
N VAL A 135 5.68 1.45 8.39
CA VAL A 135 5.88 0.41 7.36
C VAL A 135 7.25 0.59 6.71
N TRP A 136 7.61 1.82 6.34
CA TRP A 136 8.92 2.13 5.76
C TRP A 136 10.08 1.76 6.69
N ASP A 137 9.99 2.12 7.97
CA ASP A 137 11.04 1.78 8.94
C ASP A 137 11.23 0.25 9.05
N ILE A 138 10.16 -0.53 8.92
CA ILE A 138 10.23 -2.01 8.93
C ILE A 138 10.87 -2.52 7.63
N LEU A 139 10.51 -1.94 6.48
CA LEU A 139 11.12 -2.30 5.20
C LEU A 139 12.63 -2.05 5.20
N GLU A 140 13.08 -0.89 5.71
CA GLU A 140 14.51 -0.58 5.80
C GLU A 140 15.25 -1.51 6.76
N ARG A 141 14.64 -1.90 7.89
CA ARG A 141 15.22 -2.93 8.76
C ARG A 141 15.29 -4.30 8.10
N ARG A 142 14.29 -4.65 7.29
CA ARG A 142 14.15 -5.97 6.66
C ARG A 142 15.03 -6.15 5.43
N TYR A 143 15.15 -5.12 4.59
CA TYR A 143 15.81 -5.18 3.28
C TYR A 143 17.04 -4.29 3.17
N GLY A 144 17.39 -3.57 4.24
CA GLY A 144 18.43 -2.55 4.23
C GLY A 144 17.90 -1.20 3.75
N ASN A 145 18.72 -0.15 3.90
CA ASN A 145 18.38 1.23 3.52
C ASN A 145 18.78 1.58 2.08
N GLU A 146 19.19 0.60 1.28
CA GLU A 146 19.74 0.79 -0.07
C GLU A 146 18.85 0.20 -1.18
N PHE A 147 17.69 -0.39 -0.86
CA PHE A 147 16.78 -0.88 -1.90
C PHE A 147 16.30 0.27 -2.79
N TRP A 148 16.20 0.01 -4.09
CA TRP A 148 15.67 0.97 -5.04
C TRP A 148 14.14 0.84 -5.16
N ILE A 149 13.54 1.86 -5.76
CA ILE A 149 12.09 2.06 -5.85
C ILE A 149 11.74 2.10 -7.32
N GLU A 150 10.84 1.20 -7.73
CA GLU A 150 10.39 1.12 -9.11
C GLU A 150 9.58 2.36 -9.49
N THR A 151 9.83 2.86 -10.70
CA THR A 151 9.12 4.00 -11.29
C THR A 151 8.06 3.55 -12.28
N PRO A 152 6.96 4.31 -12.44
CA PRO A 152 6.73 5.65 -11.91
C PRO A 152 6.25 5.67 -10.45
N VAL A 153 6.75 6.66 -9.69
CA VAL A 153 6.34 6.88 -8.29
C VAL A 153 5.17 7.85 -8.24
N SER A 154 4.10 7.49 -7.51
CA SER A 154 2.90 8.34 -7.39
C SER A 154 3.16 9.65 -6.65
N PRO A 155 2.44 10.75 -6.91
CA PRO A 155 2.66 12.03 -6.23
C PRO A 155 2.61 11.97 -4.68
N PRO A 156 1.70 11.21 -4.05
CA PRO A 156 1.73 11.02 -2.59
C PRO A 156 3.01 10.32 -2.12
N MET A 157 3.48 9.31 -2.85
CA MET A 157 4.70 8.58 -2.53
C MET A 157 5.95 9.46 -2.74
N GLN A 158 5.98 10.30 -3.79
CA GLN A 158 7.06 11.28 -3.97
C GLN A 158 7.19 12.23 -2.78
N LYS A 159 6.06 12.80 -2.31
CA LYS A 159 6.03 13.64 -1.12
C LYS A 159 6.50 12.90 0.13
N PHE A 160 6.09 11.64 0.29
CA PHE A 160 6.53 10.80 1.39
C PHE A 160 8.05 10.59 1.37
N LEU A 161 8.61 10.20 0.22
CA LEU A 161 10.05 9.96 0.06
C LEU A 161 10.87 11.23 0.28
N GLN A 162 10.41 12.37 -0.23
CA GLN A 162 11.03 13.68 0.04
C GLN A 162 11.02 14.03 1.52
N SER A 163 9.90 13.80 2.22
CA SER A 163 9.79 14.05 3.67
C SER A 163 10.69 13.14 4.52
N ARG A 164 11.18 12.03 3.93
CA ARG A 164 12.09 11.06 4.55
C ARG A 164 13.54 11.26 4.09
N GLU A 165 13.81 12.29 3.27
CA GLU A 165 15.13 12.55 2.69
C GLU A 165 15.71 11.33 1.95
N VAL A 166 14.85 10.52 1.33
CA VAL A 166 15.27 9.37 0.54
C VAL A 166 15.93 9.87 -0.73
N ASP A 167 17.19 9.47 -0.96
CA ASP A 167 17.96 9.85 -2.13
C ASP A 167 17.22 9.48 -3.43
N MET A 168 17.16 10.43 -4.36
CA MET A 168 16.59 10.25 -5.69
C MET A 168 17.35 9.19 -6.51
N SER A 169 18.63 8.92 -6.18
CA SER A 169 19.40 7.83 -6.78
C SER A 169 18.76 6.45 -6.57
N ARG A 170 17.91 6.30 -5.54
CA ARG A 170 17.14 5.08 -5.28
C ARG A 170 15.91 4.96 -6.18
N TRP A 171 15.57 5.96 -7.00
CA TRP A 171 14.34 5.95 -7.81
C TRP A 171 14.67 5.50 -9.24
N GLY A 172 13.95 4.53 -9.77
CA GLY A 172 14.10 4.06 -11.16
C GLY A 172 15.17 2.98 -11.37
N GLY A 173 15.80 2.52 -10.29
CA GLY A 173 16.77 1.42 -10.29
C GLY A 173 18.12 1.77 -10.92
N PRO A 174 19.10 0.87 -10.83
CA PRO A 174 20.32 1.01 -11.62
C PRO A 174 19.94 0.99 -13.11
N SER A 175 20.38 1.99 -13.87
CA SER A 175 20.25 1.95 -15.33
C SER A 175 20.84 0.63 -15.83
N PRO A 176 20.16 -0.10 -16.74
CA PRO A 176 20.73 -1.32 -17.31
C PRO A 176 22.07 -0.95 -17.94
N GLY A 177 23.15 -1.40 -17.29
CA GLY A 177 24.50 -1.25 -17.78
C GLY A 177 24.59 -1.87 -19.17
N HIS A 178 25.19 -1.11 -20.08
CA HIS A 178 25.53 -1.56 -21.43
C HIS A 178 26.49 -2.76 -21.40
#